data_AF-A0A6B2XPT1-F1
#
_entry.id   AF-A0A6B2XPT1-F1
#
_cell.length_a   1.000
_cell.length_b   1.000
_cell.length_c   1.000
_cell.angle_alpha   90.00
_cell.angle_beta   90.00
_cell.angle_gamma   90.00
#
_symmetry.space_group_name_H-M   'P 1'
#
loop_
_entity.id
_entity.type
_entity.pdbx_description
1 polymer ?
#
loop_
_entity_poly.entity_id
_entity_poly.type
_entity_poly.pdbx_seq_one_letter_code
_entity_poly.pdbx_strand_id
1 'polypeptide(L)'
;MTPVELSRTVLRAVRRAVDGGELDVPVPGHTQVTPPGPGGCGDYATNVALQLARPAGQPPLRVAEILRGHLVEADGISEVVVTGPGFLNISVRGTETALVREILRSGRRYGHAERPTGQLVQLHADREVRAVVVMDAVARILRSQGAHVRTSCAGRPAPEWTDVLGASIDVYGTPDVPAPSGPALEWARVLGASVDVYGTPDVPAPSGPALEWARVLGASVDVYGTPETPAPPGPAPEWTDVLRASVDAYGTPHTPTPPDPAPESTNILRASIDTYGTPETPAPPNPTPDSTGTLRAGVDPHGTPEPPTPLAVNIRPTPADTDPTPLGRDAARWALLHPAAHDRVRGAADLLVQCESNPLFRVRYAHARTRALHRNAADLGFHAEPGEMKGVGAVVPDDTSALYNALADHPRVLRAAAVHHAPDRLARHLVTVADAVLPFLATVLPRGAEKPSAAHRARLALAEAAGAVLAGGLSLLGIDAPEHL
;
A
#
# COMPACT_ATOMS: atom_id res chain seq x y z
N MET A 1 17.14 -10.00 20.53
CA MET A 1 16.24 -9.76 21.67
C MET A 1 14.93 -9.19 21.13
N THR A 2 13.78 -9.74 21.55
CA THR A 2 12.43 -9.29 21.15
C THR A 2 11.95 -8.10 22.00
N PRO A 3 10.93 -7.32 21.57
CA PRO A 3 10.37 -6.24 22.41
C PRO A 3 9.89 -6.72 23.78
N VAL A 4 9.30 -7.92 23.84
CA VAL A 4 8.82 -8.52 25.10
C VAL A 4 9.99 -8.88 26.01
N GLU A 5 11.06 -9.44 25.45
CA GLU A 5 12.30 -9.69 26.19
C GLU A 5 12.93 -8.39 26.68
N LEU A 6 12.95 -7.35 25.84
CA LEU A 6 13.51 -6.05 26.20
C LEU A 6 12.69 -5.38 27.32
N SER A 7 11.36 -5.38 27.24
CA SER A 7 10.48 -4.96 28.34
C SER A 7 10.81 -5.70 29.65
N ARG A 8 10.97 -7.04 29.59
CA ARG A 8 11.38 -7.82 30.78
C ARG A 8 12.77 -7.43 31.29
N THR A 9 13.71 -7.15 30.40
CA THR A 9 15.06 -6.68 30.75
C THR A 9 15.01 -5.30 31.42
N VAL A 10 14.20 -4.36 30.90
CA VAL A 10 13.97 -3.05 31.52
C VAL A 10 13.35 -3.21 32.91
N LEU A 11 12.34 -4.08 33.06
CA LEU A 11 11.75 -4.34 34.37
C LEU A 11 12.76 -4.97 35.35
N ARG A 12 13.64 -5.86 34.89
CA ARG A 12 14.73 -6.42 35.71
C ARG A 12 15.74 -5.35 36.12
N ALA A 13 16.08 -4.41 35.23
CA ALA A 13 16.94 -3.28 35.56
C ALA A 13 16.33 -2.39 36.65
N VAL A 14 15.01 -2.10 36.56
CA VAL A 14 14.29 -1.37 37.62
C VAL A 14 14.32 -2.14 38.94
N ARG A 15 14.06 -3.45 38.92
CA ARG A 15 14.13 -4.28 40.15
C ARG A 15 15.52 -4.24 40.78
N ARG A 16 16.58 -4.39 39.99
CA ARG A 16 17.96 -4.31 40.49
C ARG A 16 18.29 -2.97 41.11
N ALA A 17 17.86 -1.87 40.50
CA ALA A 17 18.05 -0.53 41.07
C ALA A 17 17.31 -0.34 42.40
N VAL A 18 16.12 -0.96 42.57
CA VAL A 18 15.38 -0.94 43.83
C VAL A 18 16.02 -1.86 44.87
N ASP A 19 16.35 -3.09 44.50
CA ASP A 19 16.99 -4.08 45.39
C ASP A 19 18.38 -3.59 45.86
N GLY A 20 19.08 -2.83 45.02
CA GLY A 20 20.35 -2.17 45.34
C GLY A 20 20.22 -0.89 46.17
N GLY A 21 19.00 -0.42 46.45
CA GLY A 21 18.74 0.80 47.22
C GLY A 21 19.03 2.11 46.47
N GLU A 22 19.24 2.06 45.15
CA GLU A 22 19.48 3.25 44.32
C GLU A 22 18.18 4.01 44.00
N LEU A 23 17.06 3.29 43.96
CA LEU A 23 15.70 3.83 43.79
C LEU A 23 14.79 3.33 44.91
N ASP A 24 14.14 4.26 45.61
CA ASP A 24 13.11 3.94 46.61
C ASP A 24 11.71 4.13 45.99
N VAL A 25 11.26 3.13 45.23
CA VAL A 25 9.97 3.15 44.52
C VAL A 25 9.31 1.78 44.51
N PRO A 26 7.96 1.72 44.46
CA PRO A 26 7.27 0.48 44.16
C PRO A 26 7.59 0.06 42.72
N VAL A 27 8.07 -1.17 42.54
CA VAL A 27 8.37 -1.72 41.21
C VAL A 27 7.08 -1.84 40.39
N PRO A 28 7.04 -1.29 39.16
CA PRO A 28 5.86 -1.40 38.30
C PRO A 28 5.60 -2.84 37.87
N GLY A 29 4.33 -3.21 37.68
CA GLY A 29 3.95 -4.57 37.28
C GLY A 29 4.43 -4.97 35.88
N HIS A 30 4.58 -3.99 34.98
CA HIS A 30 5.12 -4.16 33.64
C HIS A 30 5.76 -2.86 33.16
N THR A 31 6.65 -2.97 32.18
CA THR A 31 7.27 -1.84 31.47
C THR A 31 7.05 -2.02 29.97
N GLN A 32 6.88 -0.90 29.27
CA GLN A 32 6.70 -0.91 27.82
C GLN A 32 7.92 -0.28 27.14
N VAL A 33 8.33 -0.92 26.05
CA VAL A 33 9.24 -0.35 25.07
C VAL A 33 8.46 -0.09 23.79
N THR A 34 8.73 1.04 23.15
CA THR A 34 8.11 1.45 21.90
C THR A 34 9.21 1.83 20.91
N PRO A 35 8.95 1.87 19.60
CA PRO A 35 9.87 2.52 18.68
C PRO A 35 10.15 3.97 19.14
N PRO A 36 11.37 4.50 18.94
CA PRO A 36 11.70 5.87 19.31
C PRO A 36 10.77 6.88 18.62
N GLY A 37 10.48 7.98 19.34
CA GLY A 37 9.73 9.10 18.77
C GLY A 37 10.58 9.94 17.81
N PRO A 38 10.00 10.97 17.17
CA PRO A 38 10.75 11.91 16.34
C PRO A 38 11.93 12.53 17.10
N GLY A 39 13.16 12.32 16.63
CA GLY A 39 14.40 12.78 17.29
C GLY A 39 14.96 11.82 18.36
N GLY A 40 14.34 10.65 18.58
CA GLY A 40 14.92 9.55 19.36
C GLY A 40 15.91 8.73 18.52
N CYS A 41 16.79 7.99 19.19
CA CYS A 41 17.79 7.11 18.56
C CYS A 41 17.60 5.65 19.00
N GLY A 42 18.41 4.72 18.47
CA GLY A 42 18.35 3.29 18.81
C GLY A 42 17.14 2.54 18.24
N ASP A 43 16.99 1.27 18.61
CA ASP A 43 15.90 0.40 18.12
C ASP A 43 14.59 0.61 18.89
N TYR A 44 14.68 0.93 20.18
CA TYR A 44 13.54 1.09 21.08
C TYR A 44 13.75 2.24 22.05
N ALA A 45 12.67 2.84 22.53
CA ALA A 45 12.66 3.81 23.60
C ALA A 45 11.72 3.39 24.73
N THR A 46 12.01 3.83 25.94
CA THR A 46 11.10 3.71 27.08
C THR A 46 11.06 5.00 27.91
N ASN A 47 9.87 5.32 28.41
CA ASN A 47 9.61 6.46 29.29
C ASN A 47 9.59 6.05 30.77
N VAL A 48 10.03 4.84 31.12
CA VAL A 48 9.95 4.31 32.49
C VAL A 48 10.61 5.23 33.52
N ALA A 49 11.71 5.89 33.18
CA ALA A 49 12.38 6.82 34.09
C ALA A 49 11.50 8.04 34.42
N LEU A 50 10.72 8.55 33.46
CA LEU A 50 9.75 9.63 33.67
C LEU A 50 8.62 9.20 34.60
N GLN A 51 8.18 7.94 34.49
CA GLN A 51 7.13 7.38 35.34
C GLN A 51 7.61 7.17 36.79
N LEU A 52 8.87 6.75 36.97
CA LEU A 52 9.47 6.45 38.28
C LEU A 52 10.02 7.68 39.01
N ALA A 53 10.30 8.78 38.30
CA ALA A 53 10.87 10.01 38.87
C ALA A 53 10.06 10.57 40.05
N ARG A 54 8.74 10.73 39.86
CA ARG A 54 7.87 11.31 40.89
C ARG A 54 7.76 10.39 42.12
N PRO A 55 7.47 9.08 41.99
CA PRO A 55 7.53 8.15 43.12
C PRO A 55 8.89 8.13 43.84
N ALA A 56 10.00 8.26 43.10
CA ALA A 56 11.36 8.22 43.66
C ALA A 56 11.75 9.51 44.38
N GLY A 57 11.00 10.60 44.21
CA GLY A 57 11.42 11.93 44.66
C GLY A 57 12.68 12.44 43.97
N GLN A 58 13.01 11.94 42.77
CA GLN A 58 14.25 12.26 42.05
C GLN A 58 13.96 12.90 40.69
N PRO A 59 14.88 13.73 40.15
CA PRO A 59 14.78 14.22 38.78
C PRO A 59 14.76 13.06 37.77
N PRO A 60 13.93 13.10 36.71
CA PRO A 60 13.83 11.96 35.80
C PRO A 60 15.13 11.62 35.07
N LEU A 61 15.97 12.61 34.78
CA LEU A 61 17.32 12.38 34.24
C LEU A 61 18.18 11.54 35.17
N ARG A 62 18.08 11.75 36.49
CA ARG A 62 18.84 10.96 37.47
C ARG A 62 18.38 9.50 37.47
N VAL A 63 17.06 9.28 37.47
CA VAL A 63 16.49 7.94 37.36
C VAL A 63 16.89 7.26 36.04
N ALA A 64 16.90 8.01 34.94
CA ALA A 64 17.32 7.50 33.64
C ALA A 64 18.80 7.05 33.66
N GLU A 65 19.72 7.84 34.23
CA GLU A 65 21.14 7.45 34.31
C GLU A 65 21.37 6.23 35.22
N ILE A 66 20.61 6.09 36.32
CA ILE A 66 20.65 4.88 37.16
C ILE A 66 20.25 3.66 36.32
N LEU A 67 19.08 3.72 35.68
CA LEU A 67 18.58 2.61 34.86
C LEU A 67 19.48 2.31 33.66
N ARG A 68 20.10 3.34 33.06
CA ARG A 68 21.08 3.18 31.99
C ARG A 68 22.25 2.30 32.42
N GLY A 69 22.81 2.52 33.62
CA GLY A 69 23.90 1.69 34.16
C GLY A 69 23.54 0.21 34.19
N HIS A 70 22.36 -0.12 34.72
CA HIS A 70 21.86 -1.50 34.78
C HIS A 70 21.51 -2.10 33.41
N LEU A 71 21.13 -1.27 32.43
CA LEU A 71 20.74 -1.72 31.09
C LEU A 71 21.94 -1.97 30.17
N VAL A 72 23.01 -1.18 30.28
CA VAL A 72 24.22 -1.38 29.44
C VAL A 72 24.90 -2.72 29.74
N GLU A 73 24.76 -3.24 30.96
CA GLU A 73 25.27 -4.56 31.36
C GLU A 73 24.38 -5.72 30.89
N ALA A 74 23.17 -5.45 30.39
CA ALA A 74 22.27 -6.51 29.99
C ALA A 74 22.72 -7.18 28.69
N ASP A 75 22.70 -8.50 28.68
CA ASP A 75 22.99 -9.26 27.47
C ASP A 75 22.00 -8.92 26.36
N GLY A 76 22.50 -8.78 25.14
CA GLY A 76 21.71 -8.35 23.98
C GLY A 76 21.51 -6.83 23.82
N ILE A 77 21.91 -5.97 24.77
CA ILE A 77 21.88 -4.50 24.59
C ILE A 77 23.26 -4.01 24.11
N SER A 78 23.30 -3.32 22.97
CA SER A 78 24.54 -2.74 22.43
C SER A 78 24.84 -1.35 22.97
N GLU A 79 23.82 -0.52 23.16
CA GLU A 79 23.96 0.87 23.61
C GLU A 79 22.69 1.36 24.31
N VAL A 80 22.84 2.28 25.26
CA VAL A 80 21.72 3.02 25.86
C VAL A 80 22.05 4.50 25.94
N VAL A 81 21.21 5.34 25.32
CA VAL A 81 21.33 6.80 25.25
C VAL A 81 20.13 7.46 25.93
N VAL A 82 20.40 8.34 26.88
CA VAL A 82 19.35 9.15 27.53
C VAL A 82 19.11 10.41 26.71
N THR A 83 17.86 10.69 26.34
CA THR A 83 17.50 11.91 25.59
C THR A 83 16.40 12.72 26.27
N GLY A 84 16.41 14.02 25.98
CA GLY A 84 15.37 14.97 26.40
C GLY A 84 15.15 14.97 27.93
N PRO A 85 13.90 14.87 28.41
CA PRO A 85 13.59 14.92 29.83
C PRO A 85 13.93 13.63 30.60
N GLY A 86 14.42 12.57 29.94
CA GLY A 86 14.71 11.27 30.58
C GLY A 86 14.17 10.05 29.83
N PHE A 87 14.10 10.10 28.49
CA PHE A 87 13.79 8.91 27.68
C PHE A 87 15.03 8.04 27.55
N LEU A 88 14.88 6.74 27.76
CA LEU A 88 15.94 5.75 27.54
C LEU A 88 15.79 5.17 26.15
N ASN A 89 16.71 5.52 25.25
CA ASN A 89 16.80 4.96 23.90
C ASN A 89 17.81 3.81 23.93
N ILE A 90 17.41 2.65 23.41
CA ILE A 90 18.09 1.38 23.58
C ILE A 90 18.37 0.80 22.19
N SER A 91 19.65 0.55 21.92
CA SER A 91 20.10 -0.21 20.76
C SER A 91 20.33 -1.67 21.18
N VAL A 92 19.84 -2.61 20.38
CA VAL A 92 19.86 -4.04 20.63
C VAL A 92 20.83 -4.70 19.64
N ARG A 93 21.64 -5.65 20.12
CA ARG A 93 22.56 -6.40 19.25
C ARG A 93 21.81 -7.24 18.22
N GLY A 94 22.28 -7.22 16.97
CA GLY A 94 21.84 -8.10 15.90
C GLY A 94 20.54 -7.73 15.20
N THR A 95 19.89 -6.60 15.56
CA THR A 95 18.69 -6.09 14.87
C THR A 95 18.99 -5.72 13.43
N GLU A 96 20.10 -5.02 13.19
CA GLU A 96 20.62 -4.64 11.87
C GLU A 96 20.78 -5.85 10.93
N THR A 97 21.41 -6.92 11.41
CA THR A 97 21.61 -8.14 10.60
C THR A 97 20.29 -8.86 10.35
N ALA A 98 19.39 -8.90 11.33
CA ALA A 98 18.06 -9.48 11.15
C ALA A 98 17.23 -8.72 10.12
N LEU A 99 17.26 -7.38 10.17
CA LEU A 99 16.62 -6.50 9.20
C LEU A 99 17.14 -6.76 7.78
N VAL A 100 18.46 -6.82 7.59
CA VAL A 100 19.04 -7.13 6.27
C VAL A 100 18.56 -8.50 5.78
N ARG A 101 18.60 -9.55 6.63
CA ARG A 101 18.10 -10.87 6.26
C ARG A 101 16.63 -10.84 5.86
N GLU A 102 15.81 -10.09 6.59
CA GLU A 102 14.38 -9.95 6.28
C GLU A 102 14.14 -9.28 4.93
N ILE A 103 14.87 -8.18 4.66
CA ILE A 103 14.76 -7.47 3.39
C ILE A 103 15.21 -8.36 2.24
N LEU A 104 16.35 -9.05 2.36
CA LEU A 104 16.84 -9.94 1.30
C LEU A 104 15.88 -11.11 1.05
N ARG A 105 15.32 -11.70 2.11
CA ARG A 105 14.30 -12.76 2.00
C ARG A 105 13.04 -12.26 1.29
N SER A 106 12.62 -11.02 1.58
CA SER A 106 11.40 -10.44 1.02
C SER A 106 11.63 -9.83 -0.37
N GLY A 107 12.87 -9.48 -0.71
CA GLY A 107 13.25 -8.79 -1.93
C GLY A 107 12.42 -7.54 -2.17
N ARG A 108 11.88 -7.40 -3.38
CA ARG A 108 11.02 -6.28 -3.79
C ARG A 108 9.68 -6.19 -3.02
N ARG A 109 9.31 -7.25 -2.29
CA ARG A 109 8.07 -7.32 -1.50
C ARG A 109 8.28 -6.95 -0.03
N TYR A 110 9.46 -6.49 0.37
CA TYR A 110 9.68 -6.02 1.74
C TYR A 110 8.68 -4.91 2.10
N GLY A 111 8.05 -5.04 3.27
CA GLY A 111 6.98 -4.14 3.74
C GLY A 111 5.59 -4.37 3.12
N HIS A 112 5.41 -5.40 2.29
CA HIS A 112 4.07 -5.85 1.87
C HIS A 112 3.38 -6.63 2.99
N ALA A 113 2.05 -6.62 2.99
CA ALA A 113 1.27 -7.48 3.87
C ALA A 113 1.43 -8.95 3.46
N GLU A 114 1.63 -9.85 4.43
CA GLU A 114 1.78 -11.29 4.16
C GLU A 114 0.46 -11.96 3.77
N ARG A 115 -0.68 -11.38 4.17
CA ARG A 115 -2.00 -11.93 3.93
C ARG A 115 -2.93 -10.89 3.32
N PRO A 116 -3.84 -11.29 2.43
CA PRO A 116 -4.93 -10.44 2.00
C PRO A 116 -5.76 -10.00 3.21
N THR A 117 -6.18 -8.75 3.23
CA THR A 117 -7.10 -8.23 4.25
C THR A 117 -8.55 -8.64 3.97
N GLY A 118 -8.83 -9.09 2.74
CA GLY A 118 -10.19 -9.33 2.25
C GLY A 118 -10.98 -8.06 1.95
N GLN A 119 -10.40 -6.88 2.22
CA GLN A 119 -11.04 -5.60 1.99
C GLN A 119 -11.10 -5.31 0.49
N LEU A 120 -12.30 -5.03 -0.03
CA LEU A 120 -12.50 -4.55 -1.38
C LEU A 120 -12.53 -3.01 -1.36
N VAL A 121 -11.64 -2.38 -2.11
CA VAL A 121 -11.55 -0.92 -2.27
C VAL A 121 -11.87 -0.56 -3.71
N GLN A 122 -12.81 0.36 -3.91
CA GLN A 122 -13.17 0.92 -5.20
C GLN A 122 -12.58 2.33 -5.31
N LEU A 123 -11.56 2.49 -6.15
CA LEU A 123 -10.98 3.79 -6.45
C LEU A 123 -11.69 4.40 -7.65
N HIS A 124 -11.94 5.70 -7.58
CA HIS A 124 -12.50 6.48 -8.68
C HIS A 124 -11.66 7.73 -8.93
N ALA A 125 -11.36 8.02 -10.20
CA ALA A 125 -10.65 9.22 -10.62
C ALA A 125 -11.45 10.01 -11.67
N ASP A 126 -11.29 11.32 -11.67
CA ASP A 126 -11.72 12.15 -12.80
C ASP A 126 -10.89 11.81 -14.05
N ARG A 127 -11.41 12.14 -15.24
CA ARG A 127 -10.68 11.98 -16.52
C ARG A 127 -9.58 13.05 -16.65
N GLU A 128 -8.56 12.94 -15.82
CA GLU A 128 -7.41 13.84 -15.74
C GLU A 128 -6.14 13.00 -15.52
N VAL A 129 -5.05 13.36 -16.19
CA VAL A 129 -3.84 12.51 -16.28
C VAL A 129 -3.23 12.22 -14.91
N ARG A 130 -3.14 13.23 -14.03
CA ARG A 130 -2.58 13.04 -12.69
C ARG A 130 -3.50 12.20 -11.82
N ALA A 131 -4.81 12.41 -11.86
CA ALA A 131 -5.78 11.64 -11.11
C ALA A 131 -5.70 10.14 -11.47
N VAL A 132 -5.60 9.83 -12.77
CA VAL A 132 -5.43 8.46 -13.26
C VAL A 132 -4.12 7.83 -12.80
N VAL A 133 -2.99 8.55 -12.93
CA VAL A 133 -1.67 8.04 -12.52
C VAL A 133 -1.57 7.87 -10.99
N VAL A 134 -2.10 8.83 -10.22
CA VAL A 134 -2.17 8.73 -8.74
C VAL A 134 -3.05 7.56 -8.34
N MET A 135 -4.20 7.36 -8.97
CA MET A 135 -5.07 6.21 -8.70
C MET A 135 -4.37 4.88 -8.98
N ASP A 136 -3.65 4.75 -10.11
CA ASP A 136 -2.89 3.54 -10.44
C ASP A 136 -1.80 3.25 -9.38
N ALA A 137 -1.05 4.28 -8.94
CA ALA A 137 -0.06 4.13 -7.88
C ALA A 137 -0.69 3.77 -6.52
N VAL A 138 -1.79 4.41 -6.15
CA VAL A 138 -2.55 4.08 -4.93
C VAL A 138 -3.08 2.65 -5.00
N ALA A 139 -3.57 2.20 -6.15
CA ALA A 139 -4.02 0.82 -6.33
C ALA A 139 -2.88 -0.19 -6.12
N ARG A 140 -1.69 0.09 -6.67
CA ARG A 140 -0.49 -0.76 -6.44
C ARG A 140 -0.10 -0.80 -4.96
N ILE A 141 -0.10 0.34 -4.28
CA ILE A 141 0.21 0.44 -2.84
C ILE A 141 -0.83 -0.30 -1.99
N LEU A 142 -2.13 -0.10 -2.24
CA LEU A 142 -3.20 -0.79 -1.51
C LEU A 142 -3.14 -2.31 -1.72
N ARG A 143 -2.86 -2.77 -2.95
CA ARG A 143 -2.65 -4.19 -3.26
C ARG A 143 -1.43 -4.75 -2.52
N SER A 144 -0.35 -3.98 -2.38
CA SER A 144 0.81 -4.39 -1.58
C SER A 144 0.50 -4.54 -0.09
N GLN A 145 -0.53 -3.83 0.40
CA GLN A 145 -1.05 -3.95 1.77
C GLN A 145 -2.18 -4.98 1.89
N GLY A 146 -2.40 -5.81 0.87
CA GLY A 146 -3.34 -6.94 0.91
C GLY A 146 -4.79 -6.61 0.55
N ALA A 147 -5.09 -5.38 0.11
CA ALA A 147 -6.43 -5.02 -0.33
C ALA A 147 -6.71 -5.51 -1.77
N HIS A 148 -7.97 -5.87 -2.05
CA HIS A 148 -8.46 -6.05 -3.41
C HIS A 148 -8.91 -4.69 -3.94
N VAL A 149 -8.36 -4.24 -5.05
CA VAL A 149 -8.63 -2.90 -5.58
C VAL A 149 -9.24 -2.99 -6.97
N ARG A 150 -10.37 -2.30 -7.14
CA ARG A 150 -10.97 -1.98 -8.44
C ARG A 150 -10.78 -0.50 -8.75
N THR A 151 -10.38 -0.17 -9.97
CA THR A 151 -10.18 1.22 -10.41
C THR A 151 -11.23 1.64 -11.44
N SER A 152 -11.74 2.87 -11.30
CA SER A 152 -12.71 3.45 -12.22
C SER A 152 -12.33 4.88 -12.60
N CYS A 153 -12.67 5.29 -13.82
CA CYS A 153 -12.45 6.65 -14.31
C CYS A 153 -13.75 7.25 -14.85
N ALA A 154 -13.99 8.54 -14.61
CA ALA A 154 -15.20 9.25 -15.07
C ALA A 154 -15.45 9.17 -16.60
N GLY A 155 -14.41 8.89 -17.39
CA GLY A 155 -14.53 8.62 -18.82
C GLY A 155 -13.34 7.84 -19.34
N ARG A 156 -13.36 7.48 -20.64
CA ARG A 156 -12.25 6.71 -21.23
C ARG A 156 -10.94 7.50 -21.14
N PRO A 157 -9.88 6.94 -20.52
CA PRO A 157 -8.56 7.55 -20.49
C PRO A 157 -8.03 7.80 -21.90
N ALA A 158 -7.21 8.84 -22.06
CA ALA A 158 -6.51 9.03 -23.33
C ALA A 158 -5.55 7.84 -23.58
N PRO A 159 -5.44 7.30 -24.81
CA PRO A 159 -4.59 6.14 -25.10
C PRO A 159 -3.14 6.33 -24.65
N GLU A 160 -2.59 7.53 -24.85
CA GLU A 160 -1.25 7.91 -24.41
C GLU A 160 -1.00 7.76 -22.90
N TRP A 161 -2.02 7.87 -22.04
CA TRP A 161 -1.85 7.64 -20.60
C TRP A 161 -1.65 6.16 -20.27
N THR A 162 -2.19 5.26 -21.08
CA THR A 162 -1.98 3.82 -20.95
C THR A 162 -0.71 3.40 -21.69
N ASP A 163 -0.56 3.84 -22.95
CA ASP A 163 0.53 3.40 -23.83
C ASP A 163 1.89 3.97 -23.41
N VAL A 164 1.94 5.24 -22.98
CA VAL A 164 3.20 5.91 -22.58
C VAL A 164 3.40 5.85 -21.07
N LEU A 165 2.37 6.16 -20.27
CA LEU A 165 2.51 6.24 -18.81
C LEU A 165 2.25 4.92 -18.10
N GLY A 166 1.77 3.90 -18.81
CA GLY A 166 1.47 2.58 -18.23
C GLY A 166 0.39 2.61 -17.15
N ALA A 167 -0.53 3.58 -17.19
CA ALA A 167 -1.63 3.67 -16.23
C ALA A 167 -2.71 2.60 -16.55
N SER A 168 -3.07 1.80 -15.56
CA SER A 168 -4.08 0.75 -15.68
C SER A 168 -5.40 1.15 -15.02
N ILE A 169 -6.51 0.96 -15.72
CA ILE A 169 -7.87 1.22 -15.23
C ILE A 169 -8.76 0.04 -15.56
N ASP A 170 -9.50 -0.46 -14.57
CA ASP A 170 -10.37 -1.63 -14.77
C ASP A 170 -11.68 -1.26 -15.49
N VAL A 171 -12.27 -0.10 -15.19
CA VAL A 171 -13.56 0.34 -15.75
C VAL A 171 -13.57 1.86 -16.03
N TYR A 172 -14.31 2.32 -17.04
CA TYR A 172 -14.52 3.76 -17.31
C TYR A 172 -16.00 4.10 -17.58
N GLY A 173 -16.43 5.31 -17.19
CA GLY A 173 -17.81 5.81 -17.23
C GLY A 173 -18.41 6.08 -15.84
N THR A 174 -19.57 6.73 -15.77
CA THR A 174 -20.41 6.69 -14.56
C THR A 174 -20.86 5.25 -14.37
N PRO A 175 -20.62 4.63 -13.20
CA PRO A 175 -21.12 3.28 -12.95
C PRO A 175 -22.65 3.36 -12.87
N ASP A 176 -23.33 3.09 -13.97
CA ASP A 176 -24.70 2.63 -13.90
C ASP A 176 -24.62 1.24 -13.26
N VAL A 177 -25.14 1.16 -12.03
CA VAL A 177 -25.22 -0.05 -11.18
C VAL A 177 -23.96 -0.29 -10.30
N PRO A 178 -24.12 -0.44 -8.97
CA PRO A 178 -23.04 -0.94 -8.12
C PRO A 178 -22.59 -2.31 -8.60
N ALA A 179 -21.28 -2.59 -8.53
CA ALA A 179 -20.70 -3.86 -8.93
C ALA A 179 -21.54 -5.07 -8.43
N PRO A 180 -21.73 -6.13 -9.25
CA PRO A 180 -22.54 -7.27 -8.84
C PRO A 180 -21.96 -7.88 -7.56
N SER A 181 -22.79 -7.94 -6.52
CA SER A 181 -22.53 -8.67 -5.29
C SER A 181 -23.14 -10.07 -5.40
N GLY A 182 -22.47 -11.07 -4.82
CA GLY A 182 -22.94 -12.45 -4.78
C GLY A 182 -22.26 -13.40 -5.79
N PRO A 183 -22.91 -14.54 -6.13
CA PRO A 183 -22.27 -15.73 -6.73
C PRO A 183 -21.63 -15.51 -8.11
N ALA A 184 -21.91 -14.38 -8.77
CA ALA A 184 -21.24 -13.97 -10.01
C ALA A 184 -19.72 -13.73 -9.84
N LEU A 185 -19.25 -13.34 -8.64
CA LEU A 185 -17.82 -13.17 -8.35
C LEU A 185 -17.08 -14.52 -8.23
N GLU A 186 -17.82 -15.59 -7.92
CA GLU A 186 -17.31 -16.95 -7.75
C GLU A 186 -17.01 -17.60 -9.11
N TRP A 187 -17.90 -17.39 -10.09
CA TRP A 187 -17.70 -17.87 -11.47
C TRP A 187 -16.59 -17.12 -12.24
N ALA A 188 -16.39 -15.82 -11.96
CA ALA A 188 -15.28 -15.06 -12.53
C ALA A 188 -13.89 -15.55 -12.07
N ARG A 189 -13.79 -16.15 -10.86
CA ARG A 189 -12.57 -16.81 -10.38
C ARG A 189 -12.33 -18.18 -11.02
N VAL A 190 -13.39 -18.88 -11.40
CA VAL A 190 -13.33 -20.22 -12.02
C VAL A 190 -12.92 -20.14 -13.49
N LEU A 191 -13.26 -19.06 -14.20
CA LEU A 191 -13.04 -18.94 -15.65
C LEU A 191 -11.78 -18.16 -16.07
N GLY A 192 -11.01 -17.60 -15.13
CA GLY A 192 -9.72 -16.98 -15.44
C GLY A 192 -9.76 -15.83 -16.47
N ALA A 193 -10.90 -15.15 -16.63
CA ALA A 193 -11.09 -14.16 -17.68
C ALA A 193 -10.78 -12.73 -17.19
N SER A 194 -9.83 -12.07 -17.85
CA SER A 194 -9.73 -10.61 -17.89
C SER A 194 -10.88 -10.07 -18.74
N VAL A 195 -11.71 -9.21 -18.15
CA VAL A 195 -12.86 -8.60 -18.84
C VAL A 195 -12.42 -7.25 -19.41
N ASP A 196 -12.10 -7.21 -20.70
CA ASP A 196 -11.97 -5.97 -21.47
C ASP A 196 -13.35 -5.61 -22.07
N VAL A 197 -13.91 -4.47 -21.69
CA VAL A 197 -15.15 -3.94 -22.27
C VAL A 197 -14.79 -2.91 -23.33
N TYR A 198 -14.99 -3.25 -24.61
CA TYR A 198 -15.07 -2.29 -25.72
C TYR A 198 -16.52 -2.11 -26.19
N GLY A 199 -16.86 -0.86 -26.52
CA GLY A 199 -18.22 -0.36 -26.73
C GLY A 199 -18.88 -0.75 -28.05
N THR A 200 -20.08 -0.20 -28.26
CA THR A 200 -20.85 -0.31 -29.51
C THR A 200 -20.90 1.03 -30.24
N PRO A 201 -20.73 1.08 -31.58
CA PRO A 201 -21.11 2.25 -32.37
C PRO A 201 -22.62 2.23 -32.68
N ASP A 202 -23.16 3.41 -32.97
CA ASP A 202 -24.53 3.69 -33.43
C ASP A 202 -25.05 2.73 -34.52
N VAL A 203 -25.96 1.81 -34.16
CA VAL A 203 -27.01 1.21 -35.01
C VAL A 203 -28.16 0.76 -34.07
N PRO A 204 -29.46 0.96 -34.39
CA PRO A 204 -30.54 0.57 -33.48
C PRO A 204 -30.63 -0.97 -33.34
N ALA A 205 -30.63 -1.46 -32.11
CA ALA A 205 -30.68 -2.89 -31.80
C ALA A 205 -32.11 -3.48 -31.91
N PRO A 206 -32.28 -4.74 -32.35
CA PRO A 206 -33.56 -5.45 -32.27
C PRO A 206 -33.83 -5.90 -30.82
N SER A 207 -35.10 -5.88 -30.39
CA SER A 207 -35.53 -6.15 -29.02
C SER A 207 -35.99 -7.60 -28.80
N GLY A 208 -35.52 -8.22 -27.71
CA GLY A 208 -35.99 -9.52 -27.22
C GLY A 208 -35.17 -10.06 -26.01
N PRO A 209 -35.81 -10.80 -25.08
CA PRO A 209 -35.24 -11.16 -23.77
C PRO A 209 -34.11 -12.21 -23.82
N ALA A 210 -33.91 -12.91 -24.94
CA ALA A 210 -32.83 -13.88 -25.09
C ALA A 210 -31.45 -13.23 -25.38
N LEU A 211 -31.43 -12.02 -25.96
CA LEU A 211 -30.17 -11.27 -26.19
C LEU A 211 -29.65 -10.57 -24.93
N GLU A 212 -30.52 -10.35 -23.95
CA GLU A 212 -30.19 -9.70 -22.67
C GLU A 212 -29.27 -10.58 -21.83
N TRP A 213 -29.48 -11.91 -21.84
CA TRP A 213 -28.64 -12.87 -21.12
C TRP A 213 -27.33 -13.24 -21.86
N ALA A 214 -27.30 -13.12 -23.20
CA ALA A 214 -26.08 -13.34 -23.98
C ALA A 214 -25.06 -12.20 -23.82
N ARG A 215 -25.52 -10.95 -23.62
CA ARG A 215 -24.64 -9.80 -23.31
C ARG A 215 -24.05 -9.84 -21.90
N VAL A 216 -24.70 -10.51 -20.96
CA VAL A 216 -24.24 -10.60 -19.56
C VAL A 216 -23.11 -11.63 -19.37
N LEU A 217 -22.98 -12.60 -20.27
CA LEU A 217 -22.02 -13.71 -20.13
C LEU A 217 -20.79 -13.66 -21.06
N GLY A 218 -20.67 -12.66 -21.94
CA GLY A 218 -19.44 -12.43 -22.71
C GLY A 218 -19.01 -13.59 -23.63
N ALA A 219 -19.95 -14.32 -24.24
CA ALA A 219 -19.62 -15.19 -25.36
C ALA A 219 -19.34 -14.34 -26.60
N SER A 220 -18.12 -14.41 -27.15
CA SER A 220 -17.86 -13.88 -28.48
C SER A 220 -18.62 -14.73 -29.50
N VAL A 221 -19.48 -14.09 -30.29
CA VAL A 221 -19.87 -14.61 -31.61
C VAL A 221 -18.93 -13.93 -32.59
N ASP A 222 -17.87 -14.62 -32.97
CA ASP A 222 -17.00 -14.18 -34.05
C ASP A 222 -17.74 -14.39 -35.37
N VAL A 223 -18.12 -13.28 -36.01
CA VAL A 223 -18.43 -13.27 -37.44
C VAL A 223 -17.24 -12.65 -38.15
N TYR A 224 -16.26 -13.49 -38.51
CA TYR A 224 -15.44 -13.21 -39.68
C TYR A 224 -15.58 -14.33 -40.69
N GLY A 225 -15.65 -13.91 -41.95
CA GLY A 225 -16.00 -14.73 -43.09
C GLY A 225 -15.20 -16.02 -43.21
N THR A 226 -15.87 -16.98 -43.82
CA THR A 226 -15.38 -18.25 -44.36
C THR A 226 -13.88 -18.29 -44.63
N PRO A 227 -13.23 -19.36 -44.15
CA PRO A 227 -12.69 -20.30 -45.12
C PRO A 227 -13.26 -21.71 -44.89
N GLU A 228 -13.61 -22.35 -46.00
CA GLU A 228 -14.05 -23.74 -46.09
C GLU A 228 -13.12 -24.70 -45.34
N THR A 229 -13.64 -25.58 -44.48
CA THR A 229 -13.24 -27.01 -44.40
C THR A 229 -14.17 -27.81 -43.44
N PRO A 230 -14.23 -29.15 -43.50
CA PRO A 230 -15.49 -29.91 -43.57
C PRO A 230 -15.93 -30.52 -42.23
N ALA A 231 -17.21 -30.89 -42.17
CA ALA A 231 -17.87 -31.50 -41.02
C ALA A 231 -17.26 -32.86 -40.59
N PRO A 232 -17.21 -33.16 -39.28
CA PRO A 232 -17.15 -34.54 -38.80
C PRO A 232 -18.58 -35.15 -38.67
N PRO A 233 -18.75 -36.45 -38.95
CA PRO A 233 -20.06 -37.10 -38.89
C PRO A 233 -20.34 -37.73 -37.52
N GLY A 234 -21.58 -37.58 -37.07
CA GLY A 234 -22.31 -38.65 -36.40
C GLY A 234 -22.41 -38.59 -34.86
N PRO A 235 -23.48 -39.20 -34.29
CA PRO A 235 -24.17 -38.64 -33.14
C PRO A 235 -24.29 -39.59 -31.92
N ALA A 236 -24.68 -39.03 -30.77
CA ALA A 236 -25.67 -39.56 -29.78
C ALA A 236 -25.46 -38.92 -28.38
N PRO A 237 -26.43 -38.97 -27.44
CA PRO A 237 -27.89 -38.87 -27.58
C PRO A 237 -28.60 -37.98 -26.52
N GLU A 238 -29.79 -37.51 -26.92
CA GLU A 238 -31.08 -37.47 -26.21
C GLU A 238 -31.19 -36.95 -24.77
N TRP A 239 -31.75 -35.73 -24.62
CA TRP A 239 -32.97 -35.45 -23.83
C TRP A 239 -33.71 -34.28 -24.50
N THR A 240 -34.66 -34.58 -25.39
CA THR A 240 -35.67 -33.62 -25.89
C THR A 240 -36.99 -33.93 -25.22
N ASP A 241 -37.60 -32.93 -24.60
CA ASP A 241 -39.03 -32.62 -24.76
C ASP A 241 -39.37 -31.41 -23.89
N VAL A 242 -39.54 -30.25 -24.53
CA VAL A 242 -40.61 -29.26 -24.30
C VAL A 242 -40.42 -28.14 -25.32
N LEU A 243 -41.52 -27.84 -26.04
CA LEU A 243 -41.73 -26.77 -27.04
C LEU A 243 -41.48 -27.12 -28.50
N ARG A 244 -42.38 -27.95 -29.02
CA ARG A 244 -42.87 -27.87 -30.40
C ARG A 244 -44.13 -27.01 -30.44
N ALA A 245 -44.08 -25.87 -31.12
CA ALA A 245 -45.16 -25.33 -31.97
C ALA A 245 -44.65 -24.06 -32.71
N SER A 246 -44.38 -24.22 -34.00
CA SER A 246 -44.14 -23.17 -35.02
C SER A 246 -45.48 -22.53 -35.41
N VAL A 247 -45.58 -21.20 -35.46
CA VAL A 247 -45.61 -20.35 -36.69
C VAL A 247 -46.52 -20.83 -37.82
N ASP A 248 -47.55 -20.01 -38.08
CA ASP A 248 -48.23 -19.73 -39.36
C ASP A 248 -48.92 -18.35 -39.12
N ALA A 249 -49.07 -17.37 -40.00
CA ALA A 249 -48.73 -17.13 -41.39
C ALA A 249 -48.87 -15.61 -41.66
N TYR A 250 -48.48 -15.19 -42.87
CA TYR A 250 -48.51 -13.85 -43.49
C TYR A 250 -49.80 -12.99 -43.33
N GLY A 251 -49.65 -11.65 -43.34
CA GLY A 251 -50.71 -10.72 -43.79
C GLY A 251 -50.62 -9.24 -43.33
N THR A 252 -50.26 -8.35 -44.28
CA THR A 252 -50.59 -6.92 -44.54
C THR A 252 -51.29 -5.98 -43.51
N PRO A 253 -51.10 -4.63 -43.65
CA PRO A 253 -51.30 -3.64 -42.59
C PRO A 253 -52.72 -3.03 -42.54
N HIS A 254 -53.13 -2.53 -41.37
CA HIS A 254 -54.24 -1.58 -41.24
C HIS A 254 -53.84 -0.35 -40.42
N THR A 255 -54.13 0.81 -41.00
CA THR A 255 -54.07 2.20 -40.52
C THR A 255 -54.97 2.43 -39.30
N PRO A 256 -54.62 3.34 -38.36
CA PRO A 256 -55.59 3.92 -37.44
C PRO A 256 -56.02 5.33 -37.90
N THR A 257 -57.32 5.62 -37.79
CA THR A 257 -57.94 6.96 -37.89
C THR A 257 -58.47 7.34 -36.50
N PRO A 258 -58.39 8.61 -36.05
CA PRO A 258 -58.59 9.01 -34.65
C PRO A 258 -60.07 9.33 -34.34
N PRO A 259 -60.42 9.67 -33.08
CA PRO A 259 -60.64 11.11 -32.81
C PRO A 259 -60.28 11.61 -31.39
N ASP A 260 -60.03 12.93 -31.37
CA ASP A 260 -59.93 13.94 -30.28
C ASP A 260 -61.29 14.19 -29.56
N PRO A 261 -61.48 15.18 -28.64
CA PRO A 261 -60.57 15.90 -27.72
C PRO A 261 -61.09 16.02 -26.25
N ALA A 262 -60.30 16.75 -25.45
CA ALA A 262 -60.41 17.27 -24.05
C ALA A 262 -61.79 17.85 -23.59
N PRO A 263 -62.01 18.32 -22.33
CA PRO A 263 -61.31 19.53 -21.80
C PRO A 263 -61.09 19.67 -20.26
N GLU A 264 -60.17 20.59 -19.94
CA GLU A 264 -60.25 21.69 -18.95
C GLU A 264 -60.11 21.51 -17.41
N SER A 265 -59.04 22.18 -16.91
CA SER A 265 -59.05 23.26 -15.89
C SER A 265 -59.18 22.94 -14.39
N THR A 266 -58.19 23.39 -13.59
CA THR A 266 -58.31 24.55 -12.65
C THR A 266 -57.31 24.45 -11.48
N ASN A 267 -56.24 25.24 -11.55
CA ASN A 267 -55.81 26.28 -10.60
C ASN A 267 -55.87 26.08 -9.04
N ILE A 268 -54.74 26.45 -8.40
CA ILE A 268 -54.60 27.52 -7.36
C ILE A 268 -54.37 27.15 -5.86
N LEU A 269 -53.25 27.70 -5.35
CA LEU A 269 -52.89 28.28 -4.03
C LEU A 269 -52.30 27.46 -2.84
N ARG A 270 -51.04 27.83 -2.54
CA ARG A 270 -50.42 28.24 -1.25
C ARG A 270 -51.28 28.13 0.03
N ALA A 271 -50.68 27.54 1.07
CA ALA A 271 -50.64 28.14 2.41
C ALA A 271 -49.44 27.61 3.23
N SER A 272 -48.70 28.56 3.78
CA SER A 272 -47.71 28.40 4.86
C SER A 272 -48.41 28.75 6.17
N ILE A 273 -48.17 28.03 7.27
CA ILE A 273 -48.37 28.50 8.65
C ILE A 273 -47.33 27.84 9.57
N ASP A 274 -46.75 28.68 10.41
CA ASP A 274 -45.74 28.43 11.42
C ASP A 274 -46.33 28.03 12.80
N THR A 275 -45.55 27.22 13.52
CA THR A 275 -45.28 27.21 14.98
C THR A 275 -46.38 26.81 15.98
N TYR A 276 -46.07 25.87 16.89
CA TYR A 276 -45.98 26.06 18.36
C TYR A 276 -45.51 24.78 19.11
N GLY A 277 -44.52 24.96 19.99
CA GLY A 277 -44.52 24.47 21.38
C GLY A 277 -44.14 23.01 21.69
N THR A 278 -42.95 22.84 22.26
CA THR A 278 -42.49 21.67 23.03
C THR A 278 -43.28 21.44 24.33
N PRO A 279 -43.34 20.20 24.83
CA PRO A 279 -42.86 19.95 26.19
C PRO A 279 -42.01 18.67 26.35
N GLU A 280 -41.05 18.71 27.28
CA GLU A 280 -40.15 17.65 27.72
C GLU A 280 -40.84 16.55 28.55
N THR A 281 -40.43 15.27 28.43
CA THR A 281 -40.33 14.26 29.52
C THR A 281 -39.52 13.01 29.05
N PRO A 282 -39.04 12.10 29.92
CA PRO A 282 -37.65 11.95 30.34
C PRO A 282 -36.92 10.68 29.82
N ALA A 283 -35.60 10.65 29.97
CA ALA A 283 -34.73 9.53 29.58
C ALA A 283 -34.83 8.31 30.52
N PRO A 284 -34.71 7.06 30.01
CA PRO A 284 -34.56 5.87 30.84
C PRO A 284 -33.12 5.67 31.33
N PRO A 285 -32.92 4.96 32.46
CA PRO A 285 -31.64 4.92 33.18
C PRO A 285 -30.59 3.99 32.57
N ASN A 286 -29.32 4.38 32.78
CA ASN A 286 -28.11 3.63 32.45
C ASN A 286 -27.94 2.39 33.36
N PRO A 287 -27.64 1.19 32.85
CA PRO A 287 -27.17 0.09 33.68
C PRO A 287 -25.65 0.17 33.92
N THR A 288 -25.25 0.02 35.19
CA THR A 288 -23.86 -0.11 35.66
C THR A 288 -23.23 -1.46 35.30
N PRO A 289 -21.89 -1.57 35.31
CA PRO A 289 -21.18 -2.70 34.73
C PRO A 289 -20.92 -3.79 35.77
N ASP A 290 -21.19 -5.06 35.43
CA ASP A 290 -20.58 -6.16 36.16
C ASP A 290 -20.23 -7.38 35.26
N SER A 291 -18.93 -7.69 35.34
CA SER A 291 -18.26 -9.00 35.32
C SER A 291 -18.57 -10.09 34.25
N THR A 292 -17.51 -10.42 33.50
CA THR A 292 -17.11 -11.75 32.97
C THR A 292 -18.13 -12.54 32.16
N GLY A 293 -18.00 -12.45 30.83
CA GLY A 293 -18.63 -13.39 29.89
C GLY A 293 -17.90 -13.38 28.55
N THR A 294 -17.26 -14.50 28.23
CA THR A 294 -16.63 -14.82 26.94
C THR A 294 -17.55 -14.42 25.77
N LEU A 295 -17.09 -13.50 24.90
CA LEU A 295 -17.76 -13.17 23.63
C LEU A 295 -17.73 -14.41 22.72
N ARG A 296 -18.74 -15.27 22.83
CA ARG A 296 -19.14 -16.15 21.73
C ARG A 296 -19.95 -15.30 20.76
N ALA A 297 -19.36 -15.04 19.60
CA ALA A 297 -20.11 -14.52 18.45
C ALA A 297 -21.31 -15.44 18.20
N GLY A 298 -22.52 -14.87 18.22
CA GLY A 298 -23.70 -15.55 17.69
C GLY A 298 -23.47 -15.81 16.21
N VAL A 299 -23.33 -17.08 15.86
CA VAL A 299 -23.33 -17.54 14.47
C VAL A 299 -24.77 -17.91 14.17
N ASP A 300 -25.45 -17.11 13.35
CA ASP A 300 -26.68 -17.55 12.70
C ASP A 300 -26.34 -18.71 11.76
N PRO A 301 -26.91 -19.93 11.96
CA PRO A 301 -26.49 -21.12 11.21
C PRO A 301 -26.96 -21.15 9.75
N HIS A 302 -27.63 -20.10 9.26
CA HIS A 302 -28.17 -20.02 7.90
C HIS A 302 -27.96 -18.65 7.20
N GLY A 303 -27.14 -17.76 7.75
CA GLY A 303 -26.80 -16.50 7.09
C GLY A 303 -25.67 -16.72 6.08
N THR A 304 -25.96 -16.66 4.78
CA THR A 304 -24.92 -16.48 3.76
C THR A 304 -24.11 -15.24 4.15
N PRO A 305 -22.78 -15.30 4.26
CA PRO A 305 -21.99 -14.14 4.65
C PRO A 305 -22.25 -13.01 3.64
N GLU A 306 -22.85 -11.92 4.11
CA GLU A 306 -23.07 -10.73 3.29
C GLU A 306 -21.71 -10.28 2.76
N PRO A 307 -21.55 -10.12 1.43
CA PRO A 307 -20.26 -9.75 0.86
C PRO A 307 -19.82 -8.40 1.44
N PRO A 308 -18.53 -8.24 1.78
CA PRO A 308 -18.05 -7.02 2.41
C PRO A 308 -18.35 -5.81 1.52
N THR A 309 -19.05 -4.82 2.06
CA THR A 309 -19.35 -3.57 1.36
C THR A 309 -18.05 -2.92 0.88
N PRO A 310 -17.91 -2.61 -0.42
CA PRO A 310 -16.70 -2.00 -0.94
C PRO A 310 -16.45 -0.63 -0.32
N LEU A 311 -15.20 -0.34 0.06
CA LEU A 311 -14.80 1.01 0.46
C LEU A 311 -14.61 1.87 -0.79
N ALA A 312 -15.52 2.82 -1.02
CA ALA A 312 -15.41 3.77 -2.12
C ALA A 312 -14.47 4.94 -1.77
N VAL A 313 -13.49 5.21 -2.64
CA VAL A 313 -12.48 6.26 -2.45
C VAL A 313 -12.35 7.06 -3.75
N ASN A 314 -12.51 8.38 -3.64
CA ASN A 314 -12.32 9.32 -4.76
C ASN A 314 -10.90 9.90 -4.74
N ILE A 315 -10.16 9.77 -5.83
CA ILE A 315 -8.82 10.31 -6.05
C ILE A 315 -8.94 11.64 -6.79
N ARG A 316 -8.66 12.75 -6.10
CA ARG A 316 -8.78 14.12 -6.64
C ARG A 316 -7.53 14.96 -6.33
N PRO A 317 -6.37 14.67 -6.96
CA PRO A 317 -5.21 15.53 -6.86
C PRO A 317 -5.46 16.84 -7.63
N THR A 318 -4.65 17.86 -7.34
CA THR A 318 -4.56 19.07 -8.16
C THR A 318 -4.14 18.68 -9.58
N PRO A 319 -4.91 19.04 -10.63
CA PRO A 319 -4.62 18.65 -12.01
C PRO A 319 -3.21 19.01 -12.47
N ALA A 320 -2.68 18.26 -13.45
CA ALA A 320 -1.44 18.64 -14.12
C ALA A 320 -1.67 19.83 -15.06
N ASP A 321 -0.80 20.85 -14.97
CA ASP A 321 -0.88 22.05 -15.81
C ASP A 321 -0.30 21.82 -17.23
N THR A 322 0.38 20.69 -17.47
CA THR A 322 1.08 20.41 -18.74
C THR A 322 1.08 18.92 -19.02
N ASP A 323 1.01 18.54 -20.30
CA ASP A 323 1.09 17.15 -20.73
C ASP A 323 2.45 16.52 -20.35
N PRO A 324 2.45 15.47 -19.52
CA PRO A 324 3.68 14.82 -19.07
C PRO A 324 4.19 13.76 -20.06
N THR A 325 3.43 13.39 -21.10
CA THR A 325 3.82 12.29 -22.02
C THR A 325 5.17 12.48 -22.71
N PRO A 326 5.65 13.70 -23.07
CA PRO A 326 6.96 13.87 -23.72
C PRO A 326 8.15 13.50 -22.83
N LEU A 327 7.95 13.40 -21.51
CA LEU A 327 8.99 12.99 -20.56
C LEU A 327 9.29 11.48 -20.61
N GLY A 328 8.42 10.71 -21.26
CA GLY A 328 8.42 9.24 -21.18
C GLY A 328 7.90 8.73 -19.83
N ARG A 329 7.68 7.42 -19.77
CA ARG A 329 6.98 6.74 -18.66
C ARG A 329 7.47 7.13 -17.27
N ASP A 330 8.76 6.89 -16.99
CA ASP A 330 9.32 7.01 -15.65
C ASP A 330 9.33 8.46 -15.15
N ALA A 331 9.80 9.39 -15.97
CA ALA A 331 9.91 10.80 -15.60
C ALA A 331 8.54 11.45 -15.48
N ALA A 332 7.60 11.12 -16.37
CA ALA A 332 6.21 11.56 -16.26
C ALA A 332 5.56 11.08 -14.95
N ARG A 333 5.66 9.79 -14.64
CA ARG A 333 5.08 9.25 -13.39
C ARG A 333 5.73 9.87 -12.16
N TRP A 334 7.05 10.05 -12.16
CA TRP A 334 7.73 10.73 -11.05
C TRP A 334 7.23 12.18 -10.89
N ALA A 335 7.12 12.94 -11.98
CA ALA A 335 6.63 14.31 -11.96
C ALA A 335 5.23 14.43 -11.34
N LEU A 336 4.35 13.48 -11.66
CA LEU A 336 2.95 13.46 -11.19
C LEU A 336 2.81 12.96 -9.74
N LEU A 337 3.67 12.04 -9.30
CA LEU A 337 3.56 11.32 -8.02
C LEU A 337 4.45 11.88 -6.90
N HIS A 338 5.53 12.58 -7.22
CA HIS A 338 6.46 13.11 -6.21
C HIS A 338 5.91 14.32 -5.42
N PRO A 339 5.23 15.31 -6.04
CA PRO A 339 4.55 16.38 -5.31
C PRO A 339 3.33 15.86 -4.53
N ALA A 340 2.97 16.50 -3.41
CA ALA A 340 1.78 16.09 -2.67
C ALA A 340 0.53 16.27 -3.52
N ALA A 341 -0.53 15.50 -3.24
CA ALA A 341 -1.75 15.52 -4.04
C ALA A 341 -2.35 16.93 -4.21
N HIS A 342 -2.21 17.81 -3.23
CA HIS A 342 -2.72 19.19 -3.27
C HIS A 342 -1.75 20.20 -3.91
N ASP A 343 -0.48 19.84 -4.09
CA ASP A 343 0.52 20.70 -4.72
C ASP A 343 0.38 20.70 -6.24
N ARG A 344 0.77 21.79 -6.91
CA ARG A 344 0.87 21.82 -8.37
C ARG A 344 2.13 21.11 -8.86
N VAL A 345 2.03 20.44 -10.00
CA VAL A 345 3.18 19.85 -10.71
C VAL A 345 3.98 20.98 -11.37
N ARG A 346 5.29 21.05 -11.10
CA ARG A 346 6.19 22.09 -11.63
C ARG A 346 7.49 21.48 -12.13
N GLY A 347 8.09 22.09 -13.16
CA GLY A 347 9.50 21.87 -13.52
C GLY A 347 9.86 20.43 -13.88
N ALA A 348 9.00 19.75 -14.66
CA ALA A 348 9.18 18.32 -14.95
C ALA A 348 10.26 18.02 -16.02
N ALA A 349 10.63 19.00 -16.85
CA ALA A 349 11.65 18.83 -17.89
C ALA A 349 13.04 18.53 -17.29
N ASP A 350 13.35 19.07 -16.12
CA ASP A 350 14.62 18.84 -15.42
C ASP A 350 14.79 17.37 -15.00
N LEU A 351 13.71 16.58 -14.94
CA LEU A 351 13.77 15.16 -14.64
C LEU A 351 14.44 14.33 -15.75
N LEU A 352 14.61 14.89 -16.95
CA LEU A 352 15.37 14.26 -18.03
C LEU A 352 16.88 14.43 -17.87
N VAL A 353 17.31 15.39 -17.05
CA VAL A 353 18.73 15.65 -16.81
C VAL A 353 19.27 14.65 -15.81
N GLN A 354 20.32 13.92 -16.20
CA GLN A 354 21.01 12.96 -15.33
C GLN A 354 21.98 13.68 -14.38
N CYS A 355 21.46 14.30 -13.34
CA CYS A 355 22.26 15.03 -12.35
C CYS A 355 21.83 14.72 -10.92
N GLU A 356 22.71 14.97 -9.96
CA GLU A 356 22.43 14.66 -8.55
C GLU A 356 21.23 15.44 -8.02
N SER A 357 20.96 16.66 -8.48
CA SER A 357 19.80 17.44 -8.04
C SER A 357 18.46 16.87 -8.52
N ASN A 358 18.46 16.01 -9.54
CA ASN A 358 17.27 15.31 -10.01
C ASN A 358 16.97 14.11 -9.09
N PRO A 359 15.88 14.16 -8.31
CA PRO A 359 15.56 13.10 -7.35
C PRO A 359 15.21 11.76 -8.02
N LEU A 360 14.63 11.77 -9.22
CA LEU A 360 14.37 10.52 -9.97
C LEU A 360 15.68 9.86 -10.38
N PHE A 361 16.59 10.64 -10.98
CA PHE A 361 17.91 10.14 -11.35
C PHE A 361 18.63 9.59 -10.12
N ARG A 362 18.63 10.32 -9.00
CA ARG A 362 19.30 9.89 -7.78
C ARG A 362 18.81 8.55 -7.25
N VAL A 363 17.49 8.34 -7.20
CA VAL A 363 16.89 7.07 -6.75
C VAL A 363 17.26 5.92 -7.69
N ARG A 364 17.13 6.11 -9.01
CA ARG A 364 17.47 5.08 -9.99
C ARG A 364 18.97 4.80 -10.03
N TYR A 365 19.80 5.83 -9.90
CA TYR A 365 21.26 5.72 -9.85
C TYR A 365 21.72 4.97 -8.61
N ALA A 366 21.16 5.26 -7.43
CA ALA A 366 21.43 4.50 -6.22
C ALA A 366 21.13 3.00 -6.43
N HIS A 367 19.98 2.66 -7.02
CA HIS A 367 19.65 1.28 -7.36
C HIS A 367 20.66 0.66 -8.33
N ALA A 368 20.93 1.30 -9.48
CA ALA A 368 21.89 0.79 -10.47
C ALA A 368 23.29 0.59 -9.88
N ARG A 369 23.73 1.46 -8.96
CA ARG A 369 25.01 1.33 -8.24
C ARG A 369 25.04 0.13 -7.30
N THR A 370 23.95 -0.19 -6.61
CA THR A 370 23.86 -1.44 -5.83
C THR A 370 24.03 -2.66 -6.74
N ARG A 371 23.43 -2.66 -7.93
CA ARG A 371 23.58 -3.73 -8.93
C ARG A 371 25.00 -3.82 -9.49
N ALA A 372 25.65 -2.68 -9.73
CA ALA A 372 27.05 -2.63 -10.12
C ALA A 372 27.98 -3.25 -9.06
N LEU A 373 27.73 -2.99 -7.77
CA LEU A 373 28.51 -3.58 -6.69
C LEU A 373 28.43 -5.10 -6.66
N HIS A 374 27.27 -5.69 -6.94
CA HIS A 374 27.14 -7.15 -7.03
C HIS A 374 28.00 -7.75 -8.14
N ARG A 375 27.98 -7.13 -9.33
CA ARG A 375 28.81 -7.57 -10.46
C ARG A 375 30.28 -7.49 -10.10
N ASN A 376 30.71 -6.34 -9.58
CA ASN A 376 32.11 -6.12 -9.19
C ASN A 376 32.55 -7.05 -8.04
N ALA A 377 31.68 -7.36 -7.09
CA ALA A 377 31.98 -8.30 -6.01
C ALA A 377 32.14 -9.73 -6.53
N ALA A 378 31.30 -10.13 -7.49
CA ALA A 378 31.41 -11.43 -8.15
C ALA A 378 32.75 -11.54 -8.91
N ASP A 379 33.19 -10.49 -9.59
CA ASP A 379 34.51 -10.43 -10.24
C ASP A 379 35.67 -10.55 -9.23
N LEU A 380 35.47 -10.06 -8.01
CA LEU A 380 36.40 -10.21 -6.88
C LEU A 380 36.24 -11.54 -6.11
N GLY A 381 35.34 -12.43 -6.55
CA GLY A 381 35.16 -13.76 -5.98
C GLY A 381 34.42 -13.80 -4.64
N PHE A 382 33.54 -12.83 -4.34
CA PHE A 382 32.70 -12.88 -3.14
C PHE A 382 31.25 -12.44 -3.40
N HIS A 383 30.36 -12.84 -2.49
CA HIS A 383 28.92 -12.58 -2.56
C HIS A 383 28.42 -11.94 -1.27
N ALA A 384 27.20 -11.40 -1.32
CA ALA A 384 26.51 -10.83 -0.18
C ALA A 384 26.26 -11.89 0.88
N GLU A 385 26.57 -11.58 2.14
CA GLU A 385 26.27 -12.43 3.28
C GLU A 385 25.90 -11.56 4.48
N PRO A 386 24.65 -11.61 4.98
CA PRO A 386 24.25 -10.81 6.13
C PRO A 386 25.02 -11.16 7.40
N GLY A 387 25.76 -10.20 7.93
CA GLY A 387 26.55 -10.35 9.16
C GLY A 387 26.85 -9.00 9.80
N GLU A 388 27.71 -9.02 10.81
CA GLU A 388 28.18 -7.81 11.48
C GLU A 388 29.21 -7.05 10.62
N MET A 389 29.06 -5.73 10.49
CA MET A 389 29.96 -4.90 9.69
C MET A 389 31.26 -4.53 10.41
N LYS A 390 31.31 -4.69 11.75
CA LYS A 390 32.51 -4.41 12.57
C LYS A 390 33.49 -5.58 12.48
N GLY A 391 34.36 -5.54 11.47
CA GLY A 391 35.54 -6.40 11.39
C GLY A 391 36.74 -5.79 12.14
N VAL A 392 37.67 -6.64 12.58
CA VAL A 392 38.96 -6.21 13.17
C VAL A 392 39.69 -5.29 12.17
N GLY A 393 39.94 -4.03 12.56
CA GLY A 393 40.70 -3.06 11.76
C GLY A 393 39.92 -2.26 10.70
N ALA A 394 38.58 -2.37 10.65
CA ALA A 394 37.78 -1.61 9.71
C ALA A 394 37.50 -0.18 10.22
N VAL A 395 37.87 0.84 9.43
CA VAL A 395 37.30 2.19 9.56
C VAL A 395 35.84 2.09 9.12
N VAL A 396 34.95 2.03 10.10
CA VAL A 396 33.50 2.12 9.85
C VAL A 396 33.23 3.54 9.35
N PRO A 397 32.56 3.72 8.21
CA PRO A 397 32.07 5.04 7.82
C PRO A 397 31.18 5.57 8.95
N ASP A 398 31.39 6.81 9.36
CA ASP A 398 30.54 7.46 10.36
C ASP A 398 29.06 7.30 9.94
N ASP A 399 28.31 6.63 10.81
CA ASP A 399 26.85 6.52 10.88
C ASP A 399 26.10 5.76 9.74
N THR A 400 26.16 4.43 9.74
CA THR A 400 25.21 3.59 8.97
C THR A 400 23.79 3.59 9.55
N SER A 401 23.56 4.22 10.70
CA SER A 401 22.25 4.20 11.38
C SER A 401 21.19 4.92 10.54
N ALA A 402 21.55 5.97 9.80
CA ALA A 402 20.63 6.65 8.89
C ALA A 402 20.09 5.70 7.81
N LEU A 403 20.95 4.84 7.24
CA LEU A 403 20.53 3.83 6.27
C LEU A 403 19.68 2.75 6.92
N TYR A 404 20.08 2.20 8.08
CA TYR A 404 19.27 1.20 8.77
C TYR A 404 17.90 1.74 9.17
N ASN A 405 17.81 2.95 9.69
CA ASN A 405 16.56 3.60 10.05
C ASN A 405 15.66 3.78 8.82
N ALA A 406 16.22 4.28 7.71
CA ALA A 406 15.45 4.43 6.47
C ALA A 406 14.92 3.08 5.96
N LEU A 407 15.70 2.01 6.02
CA LEU A 407 15.24 0.68 5.63
C LEU A 407 14.19 0.11 6.61
N ALA A 408 14.36 0.32 7.91
CA ALA A 408 13.43 -0.12 8.95
C ALA A 408 12.07 0.61 8.86
N ASP A 409 12.07 1.89 8.47
CA ASP A 409 10.86 2.71 8.34
C ASP A 409 10.02 2.36 7.11
N HIS A 410 10.58 1.69 6.11
CA HIS A 410 9.92 1.43 4.84
C HIS A 410 8.52 0.79 4.96
N PRO A 411 8.31 -0.29 5.75
CA PRO A 411 6.98 -0.89 5.93
C PRO A 411 5.96 0.09 6.54
N ARG A 412 6.41 0.93 7.47
CA ARG A 412 5.56 1.96 8.10
C ARG A 412 5.17 3.03 7.08
N VAL A 413 6.10 3.45 6.23
CA VAL A 413 5.83 4.41 5.16
C VAL A 413 4.84 3.84 4.15
N LEU A 414 4.98 2.58 3.74
CA LEU A 414 4.02 1.93 2.83
C LEU A 414 2.61 1.90 3.40
N ARG A 415 2.46 1.50 4.68
CA ARG A 415 1.17 1.51 5.36
C ARG A 415 0.59 2.91 5.46
N ALA A 416 1.40 3.92 5.75
CA ALA A 416 0.94 5.31 5.80
C ALA A 416 0.53 5.83 4.41
N ALA A 417 1.28 5.49 3.36
CA ALA A 417 0.93 5.83 1.98
C ALA A 417 -0.39 5.18 1.55
N ALA A 418 -0.65 3.94 1.97
CA ALA A 418 -1.91 3.24 1.75
C ALA A 418 -3.08 3.92 2.48
N VAL A 419 -2.96 4.13 3.80
CA VAL A 419 -4.02 4.73 4.63
C VAL A 419 -4.43 6.12 4.15
N HIS A 420 -3.46 6.93 3.71
CA HIS A 420 -3.70 8.29 3.28
C HIS A 420 -3.85 8.44 1.75
N HIS A 421 -3.80 7.33 1.00
CA HIS A 421 -3.80 7.33 -0.47
C HIS A 421 -2.76 8.33 -1.05
N ALA A 422 -1.58 8.37 -0.44
CA ALA A 422 -0.56 9.40 -0.64
C ALA A 422 0.75 8.80 -1.18
N PRO A 423 0.84 8.53 -2.51
CA PRO A 423 2.02 7.93 -3.12
C PRO A 423 3.28 8.82 -3.04
N ASP A 424 3.12 10.12 -2.87
CA ASP A 424 4.19 11.09 -2.65
C ASP A 424 5.02 10.79 -1.40
N ARG A 425 4.41 10.18 -0.37
CA ARG A 425 5.13 9.72 0.82
C ARG A 425 6.14 8.64 0.50
N LEU A 426 5.76 7.68 -0.36
CA LEU A 426 6.68 6.65 -0.84
C LEU A 426 7.78 7.27 -1.71
N ALA A 427 7.43 8.15 -2.65
CA ALA A 427 8.42 8.80 -3.51
C ALA A 427 9.50 9.55 -2.71
N ARG A 428 9.12 10.39 -1.73
CA ARG A 428 10.08 11.10 -0.88
C ARG A 428 10.91 10.17 -0.02
N HIS A 429 10.31 9.09 0.49
CA HIS A 429 11.04 8.09 1.26
C HIS A 429 12.10 7.36 0.42
N LEU A 430 11.84 7.08 -0.86
CA LEU A 430 12.87 6.51 -1.75
C LEU A 430 14.05 7.46 -1.95
N VAL A 431 13.81 8.78 -1.98
CA VAL A 431 14.89 9.78 -1.97
C VAL A 431 15.69 9.68 -0.67
N THR A 432 15.04 9.59 0.49
CA THR A 432 15.72 9.37 1.78
C THR A 432 16.59 8.11 1.79
N VAL A 433 16.09 7.00 1.26
CA VAL A 433 16.88 5.76 1.14
C VAL A 433 18.06 5.93 0.20
N ALA A 434 17.86 6.61 -0.94
CA ALA A 434 18.92 6.90 -1.91
C ALA A 434 20.02 7.79 -1.31
N ASP A 435 19.63 8.86 -0.61
CA ASP A 435 20.56 9.78 0.07
C ASP A 435 21.37 9.07 1.16
N ALA A 436 20.75 8.15 1.90
CA ALA A 436 21.44 7.38 2.94
C ALA A 436 22.37 6.30 2.36
N VAL A 437 21.99 5.65 1.26
CA VAL A 437 22.79 4.54 0.71
C VAL A 437 23.99 5.03 -0.10
N LEU A 438 23.88 6.13 -0.85
CA LEU A 438 24.92 6.58 -1.78
C LEU A 438 26.29 6.82 -1.12
N PRO A 439 26.41 7.53 0.01
CA PRO A 439 27.69 7.69 0.72
C PRO A 439 28.26 6.35 1.21
N PHE A 440 27.38 5.43 1.61
CA PHE A 440 27.77 4.10 2.10
C PHE A 440 28.37 3.22 1.00
N LEU A 441 27.88 3.31 -0.25
CA LEU A 441 28.28 2.42 -1.34
C LEU A 441 29.79 2.38 -1.62
N ALA A 442 30.50 3.47 -1.34
CA ALA A 442 31.94 3.54 -1.58
C ALA A 442 32.74 2.56 -0.69
N THR A 443 32.14 2.04 0.36
CA THR A 443 32.80 1.29 1.45
C THR A 443 32.59 -0.23 1.34
N VAL A 444 31.81 -0.64 0.33
CA VAL A 444 31.33 -2.01 0.15
C VAL A 444 32.41 -2.94 -0.40
N LEU A 445 33.17 -2.49 -1.40
CA LEU A 445 34.22 -3.30 -2.02
C LEU A 445 35.57 -3.10 -1.32
N PRO A 446 36.42 -4.14 -1.24
CA PRO A 446 37.81 -4.01 -0.79
C PRO A 446 38.58 -2.97 -1.62
N ARG A 447 39.44 -2.19 -0.96
CA ARG A 447 40.26 -1.17 -1.64
C ARG A 447 41.74 -1.53 -1.62
N GLY A 448 42.42 -1.29 -2.74
CA GLY A 448 43.87 -1.50 -2.86
C GLY A 448 44.27 -2.97 -2.63
N ALA A 449 45.07 -3.22 -1.58
CA ALA A 449 45.54 -4.56 -1.23
C ALA A 449 44.62 -5.32 -0.26
N GLU A 450 43.48 -4.73 0.13
CA GLU A 450 42.51 -5.38 1.01
C GLU A 450 41.94 -6.65 0.37
N LYS A 451 41.86 -7.72 1.16
CA LYS A 451 41.19 -8.96 0.74
C LYS A 451 39.70 -8.91 1.07
N PRO A 452 38.83 -9.56 0.27
CA PRO A 452 37.44 -9.79 0.65
C PRO A 452 37.34 -10.39 2.05
N SER A 453 36.48 -9.81 2.90
CA SER A 453 36.32 -10.18 4.31
C SER A 453 34.84 -10.30 4.66
N ALA A 454 34.52 -10.83 5.84
CA ALA A 454 33.15 -10.91 6.33
C ALA A 454 32.47 -9.52 6.37
N ALA A 455 33.23 -8.47 6.71
CA ALA A 455 32.71 -7.09 6.69
C ALA A 455 32.32 -6.63 5.27
N HIS A 456 33.11 -6.97 4.24
CA HIS A 456 32.76 -6.67 2.85
C HIS A 456 31.50 -7.41 2.39
N ARG A 457 31.35 -8.69 2.78
CA ARG A 457 30.13 -9.47 2.48
C ARG A 457 28.89 -8.89 3.18
N ALA A 458 29.03 -8.44 4.43
CA ALA A 458 27.97 -7.80 5.20
C ALA A 458 27.56 -6.44 4.60
N ARG A 459 28.53 -5.61 4.19
CA ARG A 459 28.24 -4.33 3.53
C ARG A 459 27.57 -4.52 2.19
N LEU A 460 27.99 -5.53 1.42
CA LEU A 460 27.34 -5.88 0.16
C LEU A 460 25.90 -6.34 0.38
N ALA A 461 25.63 -7.13 1.42
CA ALA A 461 24.27 -7.52 1.80
C ALA A 461 23.39 -6.32 2.19
N LEU A 462 23.94 -5.33 2.90
CA LEU A 462 23.21 -4.10 3.21
C LEU A 462 22.93 -3.26 1.95
N ALA A 463 23.90 -3.15 1.04
CA ALA A 463 23.71 -2.48 -0.25
C ALA A 463 22.63 -3.19 -1.10
N GLU A 464 22.63 -4.53 -1.10
CA GLU A 464 21.61 -5.34 -1.77
C GLU A 464 20.22 -5.09 -1.18
N ALA A 465 20.10 -5.07 0.15
CA ALA A 465 18.86 -4.80 0.85
C ALA A 465 18.32 -3.40 0.47
N ALA A 466 19.16 -2.38 0.47
CA ALA A 466 18.77 -1.04 0.00
C ALA A 466 18.32 -1.06 -1.47
N GLY A 467 19.05 -1.76 -2.34
CA GLY A 467 18.67 -1.95 -3.73
C GLY A 467 17.32 -2.63 -3.92
N ALA A 468 16.96 -3.58 -3.05
CA ALA A 468 15.66 -4.26 -3.05
C ALA A 468 14.51 -3.32 -2.63
N VAL A 469 14.72 -2.50 -1.61
CA VAL A 469 13.75 -1.47 -1.17
C VAL A 469 13.51 -0.43 -2.27
N LEU A 470 14.59 0.07 -2.89
CA LEU A 470 14.49 1.04 -3.99
C LEU A 470 13.70 0.45 -5.17
N ALA A 471 14.00 -0.80 -5.57
CA ALA A 471 13.31 -1.46 -6.66
C ALA A 471 11.83 -1.76 -6.35
N GLY A 472 11.54 -2.21 -5.12
CA GLY A 472 10.16 -2.45 -4.67
C GLY A 472 9.33 -1.17 -4.69
N GLY A 473 9.86 -0.08 -4.14
CA GLY A 473 9.18 1.22 -4.12
C GLY A 473 8.96 1.80 -5.52
N LEU A 474 9.98 1.79 -6.39
CA LEU A 474 9.83 2.24 -7.79
C LEU A 474 8.75 1.43 -8.52
N SER A 475 8.72 0.11 -8.32
CA SER A 475 7.69 -0.76 -8.91
C SER A 475 6.27 -0.42 -8.43
N LEU A 476 6.09 -0.03 -7.18
CA LEU A 476 4.79 0.42 -6.66
C LEU A 476 4.37 1.77 -7.24
N LEU A 477 5.32 2.64 -7.56
CA LEU A 477 5.07 3.88 -8.29
C LEU A 477 4.88 3.66 -9.80
N GLY A 478 5.10 2.43 -10.31
CA GLY A 478 5.02 2.09 -11.73
C GLY A 478 6.20 2.62 -12.56
N ILE A 479 7.35 2.81 -11.91
CA ILE A 479 8.60 3.33 -12.48
C ILE A 479 9.62 2.21 -12.55
N ASP A 480 10.41 2.16 -13.61
CA ASP A 480 11.43 1.13 -13.79
C ASP A 480 12.65 1.35 -12.89
N ALA A 481 13.18 0.25 -12.36
CA ALA A 481 14.41 0.19 -11.58
C ALA A 481 15.52 -0.44 -12.46
N PRO A 482 16.34 0.37 -13.15
CA PRO A 482 17.27 -0.14 -14.16
C PRO A 482 18.51 -0.77 -13.52
N GLU A 483 19.00 -1.86 -14.12
CA GLU A 483 20.23 -2.55 -13.69
C GLU A 483 21.52 -1.75 -13.98
N HIS A 484 21.42 -0.77 -14.90
CA HIS A 484 22.48 0.10 -15.41
C HIS A 484 21.88 1.47 -15.79
N LEU A 485 22.63 2.54 -15.60
CA LEU A 485 22.26 3.91 -16.01
C LEU A 485 23.40 4.59 -16.74
#